data_AF-A0A9W7C546-F1
#
_entry.id   AF-A0A9W7C546-F1
#
_cell.length_a   1.000
_cell.length_b   1.000
_cell.length_c   1.000
_cell.angle_alpha   90.00
_cell.angle_beta   90.00
_cell.angle_gamma   90.00
#
_symmetry.space_group_name_H-M   'P 1'
#
loop_
_entity.id
_entity.type
_entity.pdbx_description
1 polymer ?
#
loop_
_entity_poly.entity_id
_entity_poly.type
_entity_poly.pdbx_seq_one_letter_code
_entity_poly.pdbx_strand_id
1 'polypeptide(L)'
;MGILKMANFQTLIFSSFPPLTVIMEHNGEDLTYDDALIEKDTRKLATTVTFLLNITQVGKYACLFASSLQFVDIPEGVTSINDSSFFQCRGLKVIKFPRSLRKIGFRAFRDCTGLERVDLGETGVVEMEKWAFANCSEIKSMTIPESLQAEGIGNRCFLRCSKLNPSNMDVTDNAVVIEYLRSQQTEPETK
;
A
#
# COMPACT_ATOMS: atom_id res chain seq x y z
N MET A 1 -3.80 26.09 26.15
CA MET A 1 -2.71 25.93 25.15
C MET A 1 -1.63 25.08 25.79
N GLY A 2 -1.88 23.78 25.88
CA GLY A 2 -1.02 22.83 26.59
C GLY A 2 -0.30 21.96 25.57
N ILE A 3 1.00 22.17 25.41
CA ILE A 3 1.87 21.27 24.66
C ILE A 3 2.20 20.13 25.63
N LEU A 4 1.54 18.99 25.47
CA LEU A 4 1.90 17.76 26.17
C LEU A 4 3.16 17.20 25.52
N LYS A 5 4.30 17.39 26.19
CA LYS A 5 5.46 16.51 26.06
C LYS A 5 5.02 15.11 26.48
N MET A 6 4.97 14.18 25.54
CA MET A 6 5.16 12.77 25.85
C MET A 6 6.29 12.24 24.98
N ALA A 7 7.33 11.80 25.66
CA ALA A 7 8.40 11.01 25.08
C ALA A 7 7.83 9.65 24.64
N ASN A 8 8.40 9.14 23.54
CA ASN A 8 8.21 7.81 22.97
C ASN A 8 6.88 7.53 22.24
N PHE A 9 7.01 7.47 20.91
CA PHE A 9 6.14 6.83 19.92
C PHE A 9 4.65 7.11 20.05
N GLN A 10 4.18 8.21 19.44
CA GLN A 10 2.76 8.44 19.21
C GLN A 10 2.52 8.92 17.78
N THR A 11 1.73 8.15 17.02
CA THR A 11 1.02 8.63 15.84
C THR A 11 0.23 9.88 16.21
N LEU A 12 0.63 11.05 15.68
CA LEU A 12 -0.07 12.31 15.94
C LEU A 12 -1.23 12.47 14.95
N ILE A 13 -2.47 12.45 15.45
CA ILE A 13 -3.67 12.79 14.66
C ILE A 13 -3.99 14.27 14.94
N PHE A 14 -3.88 15.14 13.94
CA PHE A 14 -4.38 16.52 14.04
C PHE A 14 -5.84 16.57 13.58
N SER A 15 -6.75 16.90 14.50
CA SER A 15 -8.20 16.88 14.30
C SER A 15 -8.81 18.24 13.92
N SER A 16 -8.04 19.22 13.41
CA SER A 16 -8.54 20.60 13.29
C SER A 16 -8.91 21.11 11.88
N PHE A 17 -8.80 20.34 10.81
CA PHE A 17 -9.33 20.72 9.49
C PHE A 17 -9.97 19.53 8.76
N PRO A 18 -11.13 19.68 8.10
CA PRO A 18 -11.65 18.64 7.21
C PRO A 18 -10.84 18.59 5.90
N PRO A 19 -10.45 17.41 5.40
CA PRO A 19 -10.62 16.07 5.98
C PRO A 19 -9.54 15.71 7.01
N LEU A 20 -9.89 14.81 7.95
CA LEU A 20 -8.97 14.26 8.95
C LEU A 20 -7.72 13.65 8.29
N THR A 21 -6.56 14.13 8.72
CA THR A 21 -5.23 13.72 8.24
C THR A 21 -4.52 12.88 9.30
N VAL A 22 -4.12 11.66 8.95
CA VAL A 22 -3.24 10.82 9.78
C VAL A 22 -1.80 11.19 9.47
N ILE A 23 -1.01 11.54 10.50
CA ILE A 23 0.44 11.75 10.39
C ILE A 23 1.17 10.53 10.94
N MET A 24 2.00 9.91 10.10
CA MET A 24 2.86 8.80 10.49
C MET A 24 4.28 9.33 10.73
N GLU A 25 4.81 9.12 11.94
CA GLU A 25 6.20 9.43 12.29
C GLU A 25 7.09 8.20 12.18
N HIS A 26 8.35 8.39 11.77
CA HIS A 26 9.36 7.33 11.69
C HIS A 26 10.28 7.39 12.89
N ASN A 27 10.35 6.31 13.67
CA ASN A 27 11.34 6.13 14.73
C ASN A 27 12.07 4.79 14.65
N GLY A 28 12.25 4.22 13.45
CA GLY A 28 13.21 3.12 13.22
C GLY A 28 13.00 1.81 14.00
N GLU A 29 11.89 1.65 14.73
CA GLU A 29 11.55 0.41 15.43
C GLU A 29 10.37 -0.28 14.73
N ASP A 30 10.46 -1.61 14.62
CA ASP A 30 9.39 -2.48 14.13
C ASP A 30 8.14 -2.27 14.99
N LEU A 31 7.13 -1.59 14.45
CA LEU A 31 5.83 -1.47 15.12
C LEU A 31 5.25 -2.88 15.30
N THR A 32 5.08 -3.29 16.56
CA THR A 32 4.41 -4.55 16.88
C THR A 32 2.90 -4.41 16.65
N TYR A 33 2.19 -5.54 16.58
CA TYR A 33 0.74 -5.57 16.33
C TYR A 33 -0.06 -4.71 17.33
N ASP A 34 0.47 -4.51 18.54
CA ASP A 34 -0.15 -3.74 19.61
C ASP A 34 0.07 -2.22 19.44
N ASP A 35 1.15 -1.79 18.78
CA ASP A 35 1.47 -0.38 18.52
C ASP A 35 0.67 0.21 17.34
N ALA A 36 0.13 -0.65 16.48
CA ALA A 36 -0.74 -0.28 15.35
C ALA A 36 -2.18 0.07 15.77
N LEU A 37 -2.46 0.13 17.09
CA LEU A 37 -3.70 0.66 17.65
C LEU A 37 -3.73 2.20 17.55
N ILE A 38 -3.68 2.72 16.33
CA ILE A 38 -4.40 3.95 15.99
C ILE A 38 -5.85 3.71 16.43
N GLU A 39 -6.36 4.53 17.37
CA GLU A 39 -7.67 4.38 17.99
C GLU A 39 -8.70 3.91 16.94
N LYS A 40 -9.31 2.75 17.20
CA LYS A 40 -10.23 2.03 16.31
C LYS A 40 -11.35 2.91 15.72
N ASP A 41 -11.64 4.04 16.35
CA ASP A 41 -12.68 5.00 15.96
C ASP A 41 -12.21 6.12 15.01
N THR A 42 -10.94 6.54 15.01
CA THR A 42 -10.47 7.61 14.09
C THR A 42 -10.26 7.11 12.66
N ARG A 43 -9.97 5.81 12.48
CA ARG A 43 -9.88 5.12 11.18
C ARG A 43 -11.18 5.08 10.38
N LYS A 44 -12.34 5.28 11.02
CA LYS A 44 -13.64 5.34 10.35
C LYS A 44 -13.93 6.70 9.71
N LEU A 45 -13.14 7.73 10.00
CA LEU A 45 -13.44 9.10 9.56
C LEU A 45 -12.30 9.72 8.74
N ALA A 46 -11.06 9.28 8.92
CA ALA A 46 -9.93 9.74 8.11
C ALA A 46 -10.04 9.27 6.65
N THR A 47 -9.95 10.22 5.72
CA THR A 47 -10.02 9.96 4.27
C THR A 47 -8.68 10.14 3.57
N THR A 48 -7.71 10.78 4.24
CA THR A 48 -6.37 11.06 3.72
C THR A 48 -5.28 10.80 4.78
N VAL A 49 -4.09 10.37 4.34
CA VAL A 49 -2.88 10.23 5.16
C VAL A 49 -1.81 11.17 4.61
N THR A 50 -1.11 11.89 5.50
CA THR A 50 0.02 12.75 5.12
C THR A 50 1.22 12.37 5.96
N PHE A 51 2.36 12.13 5.32
CA PHE A 51 3.58 11.75 6.01
C PHE A 51 4.44 12.99 6.26
N LEU A 52 5.18 13.00 7.38
CA LEU A 52 6.22 14.02 7.57
C LEU A 52 7.38 13.79 6.61
N LEU A 53 8.06 14.87 6.25
CA LEU A 53 9.32 14.80 5.52
C LEU A 53 10.31 13.96 6.33
N ASN A 54 11.02 13.05 5.64
CA ASN A 54 12.11 12.18 6.14
C ASN A 54 11.74 10.76 6.60
N ILE A 55 10.55 10.23 6.30
CA ILE A 55 10.33 8.79 6.46
C ILE A 55 11.02 8.00 5.33
N THR A 56 11.74 6.93 5.67
CA THR A 56 12.38 6.04 4.68
C THR A 56 11.55 4.81 4.37
N GLN A 57 10.57 4.47 5.21
CA GLN A 57 9.73 3.29 5.07
C GLN A 57 8.32 3.58 5.60
N VAL A 58 7.30 2.96 5.01
CA VAL A 58 5.96 2.85 5.62
C VAL A 58 5.97 1.65 6.55
N GLY A 59 5.73 1.91 7.84
CA GLY A 59 5.79 0.90 8.90
C GLY A 59 4.77 -0.22 8.73
N LYS A 60 5.09 -1.39 9.28
CA LYS A 60 4.20 -2.54 9.31
C LYS A 60 2.87 -2.15 9.92
N TYR A 61 1.75 -2.58 9.32
CA TYR A 61 0.39 -2.29 9.80
C TYR A 61 -0.02 -0.80 9.87
N ALA A 62 0.75 0.11 9.28
CA ALA A 62 0.54 1.57 9.20
C ALA A 62 -0.92 2.06 9.25
N CYS A 63 -1.76 1.52 8.37
CA CYS A 63 -3.13 1.89 8.09
C CYS A 63 -4.05 0.66 8.13
N LEU A 64 -3.71 -0.35 8.93
CA LEU A 64 -4.45 -1.60 9.01
C LEU A 64 -5.96 -1.37 9.24
N PHE A 65 -6.82 -1.96 8.40
CA PHE A 65 -8.28 -1.84 8.42
C PHE A 65 -8.86 -0.42 8.21
N ALA A 66 -8.09 0.54 7.68
CA ALA A 66 -8.57 1.90 7.44
C ALA A 66 -9.62 1.96 6.31
N SER A 67 -10.86 1.61 6.63
CA SER A 67 -11.95 1.42 5.65
C SER A 67 -12.48 2.73 5.07
N SER A 68 -12.21 3.88 5.71
CA SER A 68 -12.62 5.19 5.23
C SER A 68 -11.51 5.96 4.51
N LEU A 69 -10.27 5.46 4.57
CA LEU A 69 -9.12 6.02 3.87
C LEU A 69 -9.38 5.92 2.36
N GLN A 70 -9.36 7.03 1.62
CA GLN A 70 -9.64 7.06 0.18
C GLN A 70 -8.39 7.33 -0.65
N PHE A 71 -7.46 8.09 -0.09
CA PHE A 71 -6.27 8.55 -0.79
C PHE A 71 -5.03 8.53 0.12
N VAL A 72 -3.90 8.11 -0.45
CA VAL A 72 -2.59 8.08 0.21
C VAL A 72 -1.54 8.69 -0.72
N ASP A 73 -0.78 9.66 -0.21
CA ASP A 73 0.37 10.24 -0.91
C ASP A 73 1.65 9.84 -0.16
N ILE A 74 2.38 8.84 -0.66
CA ILE A 74 3.63 8.38 -0.03
C ILE A 74 4.76 9.33 -0.44
N PRO A 75 5.49 9.95 0.50
CA PRO A 75 6.47 10.98 0.19
C PRO A 75 7.73 10.41 -0.47
N GLU A 76 8.40 11.26 -1.25
CA GLU A 76 9.74 10.98 -1.78
C GLU A 76 10.73 10.66 -0.65
N GLY A 77 11.63 9.71 -0.92
CA GLY A 77 12.58 9.17 0.07
C GLY A 77 12.15 7.84 0.69
N VAL A 78 10.85 7.48 0.61
CA VAL A 78 10.39 6.16 1.05
C VAL A 78 10.87 5.09 0.07
N THR A 79 11.55 4.07 0.59
CA THR A 79 12.11 2.95 -0.18
C THR A 79 11.33 1.65 0.02
N SER A 80 10.57 1.49 1.10
CA SER A 80 9.72 0.31 1.31
C SER A 80 8.35 0.63 1.90
N ILE A 81 7.38 -0.21 1.53
CA ILE A 81 6.08 -0.33 2.20
C ILE A 81 6.05 -1.71 2.87
N ASN A 82 6.06 -1.74 4.20
CA ASN A 82 6.26 -2.99 4.94
C ASN A 82 4.96 -3.82 5.02
N ASP A 83 5.06 -5.00 5.63
CA ASP A 83 3.99 -6.00 5.61
C ASP A 83 2.66 -5.44 6.12
N SER A 84 1.59 -5.76 5.39
CA SER A 84 0.22 -5.46 5.79
C SER A 84 -0.04 -3.98 6.13
N SER A 85 0.81 -3.06 5.64
CA SER A 85 0.72 -1.62 5.92
C SER A 85 -0.67 -1.06 5.64
N PHE A 86 -1.33 -1.49 4.57
CA PHE A 86 -2.66 -1.06 4.16
C PHE A 86 -3.65 -2.24 4.09
N PHE A 87 -3.41 -3.33 4.82
CA PHE A 87 -4.28 -4.51 4.77
C PHE A 87 -5.72 -4.14 5.14
N GLN A 88 -6.69 -4.56 4.30
CA GLN A 88 -8.11 -4.26 4.43
C GLN A 88 -8.49 -2.76 4.44
N CYS A 89 -7.73 -1.89 3.77
CA CYS A 89 -8.16 -0.52 3.47
C CYS A 89 -9.21 -0.49 2.36
N ARG A 90 -10.44 -0.94 2.65
CA ARG A 90 -11.48 -1.15 1.63
C ARG A 90 -11.96 0.12 0.92
N GLY A 91 -11.80 1.29 1.55
CA GLY A 91 -12.14 2.59 0.96
C GLY A 91 -11.05 3.18 0.09
N LEU A 92 -9.83 2.63 0.12
CA LEU A 92 -8.66 3.22 -0.54
C LEU A 92 -8.84 3.10 -2.04
N LYS A 93 -8.94 4.23 -2.74
CA LYS A 93 -9.16 4.27 -4.20
C LYS A 93 -7.88 4.54 -4.97
N VAL A 94 -7.05 5.43 -4.43
CA VAL A 94 -5.86 5.95 -5.11
C VAL A 94 -4.70 6.02 -4.12
N ILE A 95 -3.54 5.58 -4.57
CA ILE A 95 -2.26 5.74 -3.87
C ILE A 95 -1.24 6.31 -4.84
N LYS A 96 -0.47 7.30 -4.40
CA LYS A 96 0.71 7.78 -5.11
C LYS A 96 1.96 7.19 -4.48
N PHE A 97 2.82 6.63 -5.32
CA PHE A 97 4.09 6.05 -4.91
C PHE A 97 5.24 6.98 -5.30
N PRO A 98 6.29 7.07 -4.48
CA PRO A 98 7.46 7.86 -4.80
C PRO A 98 8.39 7.12 -5.75
N ARG A 99 9.22 7.87 -6.48
CA ARG A 99 10.24 7.30 -7.37
C ARG A 99 11.28 6.47 -6.63
N SER A 100 11.50 6.79 -5.35
CA SER A 100 12.41 6.07 -4.46
C SER A 100 11.91 4.69 -4.01
N LEU A 101 10.65 4.33 -4.24
CA LEU A 101 10.10 3.05 -3.78
C LEU A 101 10.84 1.88 -4.44
N ARG A 102 11.20 0.86 -3.66
CA ARG A 102 11.92 -0.35 -4.09
C ARG A 102 11.17 -1.63 -3.74
N LYS A 103 10.46 -1.66 -2.61
CA LYS A 103 9.85 -2.88 -2.07
C LYS A 103 8.41 -2.68 -1.59
N ILE A 104 7.55 -3.64 -1.92
CA ILE A 104 6.19 -3.76 -1.38
C ILE A 104 6.09 -5.10 -0.63
N GLY A 105 5.86 -5.03 0.68
CA GLY A 105 5.92 -6.16 1.59
C GLY A 105 4.69 -7.08 1.58
N PHE A 106 4.79 -8.14 2.37
CA PHE A 106 3.80 -9.20 2.45
C PHE A 106 2.40 -8.66 2.78
N ARG A 107 1.42 -8.96 1.92
CA ARG A 107 0.02 -8.49 2.08
C ARG A 107 -0.16 -6.98 2.23
N ALA A 108 0.81 -6.16 1.81
CA ALA A 108 0.80 -4.71 2.03
C ALA A 108 -0.54 -4.05 1.68
N PHE A 109 -1.18 -4.45 0.58
CA PHE A 109 -2.47 -3.94 0.12
C PHE A 109 -3.55 -5.04 0.02
N ARG A 110 -3.37 -6.19 0.64
CA ARG A 110 -4.36 -7.28 0.53
C ARG A 110 -5.73 -6.82 1.05
N ASP A 111 -6.78 -7.23 0.34
CA ASP A 111 -8.19 -6.86 0.60
C ASP A 111 -8.47 -5.34 0.51
N CYS A 112 -7.64 -4.55 -0.19
CA CYS A 112 -7.99 -3.17 -0.58
C CYS A 112 -8.99 -3.19 -1.74
N THR A 113 -10.23 -3.61 -1.45
CA THR A 113 -11.25 -3.87 -2.48
C THR A 113 -11.70 -2.63 -3.24
N GLY A 114 -11.43 -1.41 -2.75
CA GLY A 114 -11.75 -0.16 -3.42
C GLY A 114 -10.64 0.39 -4.32
N LEU A 115 -9.45 -0.23 -4.34
CA LEU A 115 -8.28 0.31 -5.02
C LEU A 115 -8.46 0.20 -6.54
N GLU A 116 -8.55 1.34 -7.22
CA GLU A 116 -8.95 1.38 -8.64
C GLU A 116 -7.75 1.42 -9.60
N ARG A 117 -6.64 2.03 -9.17
CA ARG A 117 -5.46 2.30 -10.01
C ARG A 117 -4.18 2.19 -9.18
N VAL A 118 -3.17 1.56 -9.78
CA VAL A 118 -1.85 1.38 -9.17
C VAL A 118 -0.77 1.82 -10.17
N ASP A 119 -0.16 2.97 -9.92
CA ASP A 119 0.83 3.55 -10.81
C ASP A 119 2.25 3.32 -10.29
N LEU A 120 2.88 2.20 -10.69
CA LEU A 120 4.26 1.90 -10.34
C LEU A 120 5.28 2.31 -11.41
N GLY A 121 4.87 2.87 -12.56
CA GLY A 121 5.74 3.07 -13.73
C GLY A 121 6.95 3.96 -13.48
N GLU A 122 6.81 5.01 -12.67
CA GLU A 122 7.91 5.91 -12.30
C GLU A 122 8.70 5.43 -11.06
N THR A 123 8.29 4.32 -10.44
CA THR A 123 8.97 3.79 -9.25
C THR A 123 10.18 2.95 -9.64
N GLY A 124 11.06 2.68 -8.67
CA GLY A 124 12.14 1.70 -8.82
C GLY A 124 11.82 0.35 -8.19
N VAL A 125 10.53 -0.05 -8.14
CA VAL A 125 10.13 -1.29 -7.47
C VAL A 125 10.81 -2.48 -8.15
N VAL A 126 11.51 -3.27 -7.34
CA VAL A 126 12.18 -4.52 -7.76
C VAL A 126 11.53 -5.74 -7.12
N GLU A 127 10.79 -5.56 -6.03
CA GLU A 127 10.19 -6.64 -5.25
C GLU A 127 8.78 -6.29 -4.77
N MET A 128 7.84 -7.20 -5.01
CA MET A 128 6.49 -7.22 -4.45
C MET A 128 6.24 -8.60 -3.84
N GLU A 129 6.06 -8.68 -2.53
CA GLU A 129 5.98 -9.95 -1.84
C GLU A 129 4.63 -10.68 -2.01
N LYS A 130 4.56 -11.90 -1.48
CA LYS A 130 3.40 -12.78 -1.54
C LYS A 130 2.12 -12.05 -1.11
N TRP A 131 1.08 -12.18 -1.93
CA TRP A 131 -0.23 -11.57 -1.71
C TRP A 131 -0.26 -10.04 -1.58
N ALA A 132 0.76 -9.30 -1.99
CA ALA A 132 0.82 -7.85 -1.78
C ALA A 132 -0.46 -7.11 -2.23
N PHE A 133 -1.06 -7.49 -3.36
CA PHE A 133 -2.32 -6.92 -3.88
C PHE A 133 -3.47 -7.95 -3.95
N ALA A 134 -3.40 -9.06 -3.21
CA ALA A 134 -4.45 -10.08 -3.29
C ALA A 134 -5.82 -9.53 -2.89
N ASN A 135 -6.88 -9.95 -3.59
CA ASN A 135 -8.27 -9.51 -3.44
C ASN A 135 -8.52 -8.01 -3.70
N CYS A 136 -7.62 -7.30 -4.39
CA CYS A 136 -7.90 -5.94 -4.88
C CYS A 136 -8.78 -6.02 -6.14
N SER A 137 -10.08 -6.25 -5.94
CA SER A 137 -11.03 -6.55 -7.02
C SER A 137 -11.33 -5.39 -7.97
N GLU A 138 -11.00 -4.15 -7.60
CA GLU A 138 -11.34 -2.94 -8.37
C GLU A 138 -10.19 -2.38 -9.20
N ILE A 139 -8.99 -2.97 -9.17
CA ILE A 139 -7.85 -2.45 -9.95
C ILE A 139 -8.16 -2.63 -11.44
N LYS A 140 -8.39 -1.53 -12.15
CA LYS A 140 -8.72 -1.50 -13.59
C LYS A 140 -7.49 -1.34 -14.47
N SER A 141 -6.48 -0.65 -13.95
CA SER A 141 -5.24 -0.34 -14.66
C SER A 141 -4.06 -0.35 -13.69
N MET A 142 -2.92 -0.82 -14.19
CA MET A 142 -1.67 -0.84 -13.46
C MET A 142 -0.52 -0.55 -14.44
N THR A 143 0.36 0.38 -14.07
CA THR A 143 1.63 0.58 -14.78
C THR A 143 2.74 -0.14 -14.02
N ILE A 144 3.58 -0.89 -14.71
CA ILE A 144 4.67 -1.67 -14.12
C ILE A 144 6.00 -0.88 -14.28
N PRO A 145 6.89 -0.85 -13.27
CA PRO A 145 8.19 -0.20 -13.44
C PRO A 145 9.14 -1.07 -14.26
N GLU A 146 10.01 -0.44 -15.04
CA GLU A 146 11.04 -1.12 -15.84
C GLU A 146 11.98 -1.98 -14.97
N SER A 147 12.15 -1.63 -13.69
CA SER A 147 13.00 -2.36 -12.74
C SER A 147 12.40 -3.67 -12.24
N LEU A 148 11.08 -3.90 -12.41
CA LEU A 148 10.42 -5.08 -11.88
C LEU A 148 10.59 -6.28 -12.81
N GLN A 149 11.22 -7.34 -12.28
CA GLN A 149 11.38 -8.63 -12.94
C GLN A 149 10.36 -9.64 -12.41
N ALA A 150 10.12 -10.73 -13.14
CA ALA A 150 9.13 -11.74 -12.77
C ALA A 150 9.48 -12.43 -11.43
N GLU A 151 10.77 -12.62 -11.15
CA GLU A 151 11.32 -13.16 -9.91
C GLU A 151 11.04 -12.26 -8.70
N GLY A 152 10.88 -10.96 -8.95
CA GLY A 152 10.51 -9.97 -7.94
C GLY A 152 9.03 -10.00 -7.57
N ILE A 153 8.21 -10.82 -8.24
CA ILE A 153 6.77 -10.92 -7.97
C ILE A 153 6.49 -12.17 -7.15
N GLY A 154 6.07 -11.94 -5.91
CA GLY A 154 5.69 -12.99 -4.98
C GLY A 154 4.46 -13.77 -5.44
N ASN A 155 4.38 -15.01 -4.98
CA ASN A 155 3.26 -15.89 -5.28
C ASN A 155 1.91 -15.23 -4.95
N ARG A 156 0.93 -15.38 -5.83
CA ARG A 156 -0.45 -14.89 -5.65
C ARG A 156 -0.51 -13.38 -5.35
N CYS A 157 0.48 -12.60 -5.78
CA CYS A 157 0.53 -11.15 -5.55
C CYS A 157 -0.76 -10.46 -6.02
N PHE A 158 -1.34 -10.91 -7.14
CA PHE A 158 -2.57 -10.37 -7.74
C PHE A 158 -3.74 -11.36 -7.75
N LEU A 159 -3.75 -12.34 -6.82
CA LEU A 159 -4.85 -13.29 -6.70
C LEU A 159 -6.18 -12.55 -6.55
N ARG A 160 -7.20 -12.96 -7.32
CA ARG A 160 -8.56 -12.37 -7.28
C ARG A 160 -8.62 -10.86 -7.58
N CYS A 161 -7.65 -10.31 -8.32
CA CYS A 161 -7.75 -8.99 -8.94
C CYS A 161 -8.58 -9.07 -10.24
N SER A 162 -9.88 -9.33 -10.12
CA SER A 162 -10.75 -9.73 -11.24
C SER A 162 -10.96 -8.68 -12.33
N LYS A 163 -10.78 -7.39 -12.04
CA LYS A 163 -10.89 -6.29 -13.02
C LYS A 163 -9.55 -5.91 -13.65
N LEU A 164 -8.44 -6.48 -13.17
CA LEU A 164 -7.11 -6.18 -13.67
C LEU A 164 -6.89 -6.91 -15.00
N ASN A 165 -7.23 -6.24 -16.10
CA ASN A 165 -7.05 -6.79 -17.43
C ASN A 165 -5.63 -6.49 -17.95
N PRO A 166 -4.84 -7.50 -18.34
CA PRO A 166 -3.55 -7.33 -19.01
C PRO A 166 -3.56 -6.36 -20.21
N SER A 167 -4.68 -6.23 -20.93
CA SER A 167 -4.81 -5.30 -22.06
C SER A 167 -4.78 -3.82 -21.66
N ASN A 168 -5.00 -3.52 -20.38
CA ASN A 168 -5.03 -2.17 -19.82
C ASN A 168 -3.79 -1.86 -18.97
N MET A 169 -2.78 -2.74 -19.00
CA MET A 169 -1.46 -2.48 -18.44
C MET A 169 -0.62 -1.79 -19.52
N ASP A 170 -0.10 -0.60 -19.23
CA ASP A 170 0.74 0.11 -20.20
C ASP A 170 2.09 -0.62 -20.34
N VAL A 171 2.46 -0.86 -21.59
CA VAL A 171 3.46 -1.83 -22.02
C VAL A 171 4.74 -1.09 -22.38
N THR A 172 5.58 -0.81 -21.39
CA THR A 172 7.01 -0.52 -21.62
C THR A 172 7.88 -1.72 -21.24
N ASP A 173 7.42 -2.89 -21.70
CA ASP A 173 8.13 -4.17 -21.85
C ASP A 173 8.64 -4.86 -20.60
N ASN A 174 7.74 -5.66 -20.01
CA ASN A 174 8.13 -6.99 -19.55
C ASN A 174 6.99 -7.98 -19.82
N ALA A 175 6.88 -8.44 -21.07
CA ALA A 175 5.87 -9.43 -21.48
C ALA A 175 5.85 -10.66 -20.56
N VAL A 176 7.01 -11.05 -20.01
CA VAL A 176 7.16 -12.13 -19.02
C VAL A 176 6.41 -11.81 -17.72
N VAL A 177 6.49 -10.57 -17.24
CA VAL A 177 5.70 -10.11 -16.08
C VAL A 177 4.22 -10.17 -16.41
N ILE A 178 3.78 -9.71 -17.58
CA ILE A 178 2.36 -9.76 -17.95
C ILE A 178 1.83 -11.20 -18.01
N GLU A 179 2.57 -12.14 -18.60
CA GLU A 179 2.21 -13.57 -18.59
C GLU A 179 2.22 -14.15 -17.17
N TYR A 180 3.21 -13.78 -16.36
CA TYR A 180 3.27 -14.18 -14.95
C TYR A 180 2.03 -13.68 -14.20
N LEU A 181 1.63 -12.43 -14.39
CA LEU A 181 0.43 -11.84 -13.80
C LEU A 181 -0.83 -12.61 -14.19
N ARG A 182 -0.95 -13.06 -15.44
CA ARG A 182 -2.08 -13.91 -15.89
C ARG A 182 -2.14 -15.23 -15.11
N SER A 183 -1.00 -15.88 -14.88
CA SER A 183 -0.94 -17.15 -14.12
C SER A 183 -1.34 -17.01 -12.65
N GLN A 184 -1.21 -15.82 -12.06
CA GLN A 184 -1.45 -15.59 -10.63
C GLN A 184 -2.90 -15.18 -10.31
N GLN A 185 -3.74 -14.90 -11.33
CA GLN A 185 -5.14 -14.48 -11.14
C GLN A 185 -6.12 -15.65 -11.01
N THR A 186 -5.75 -16.86 -11.49
CA THR A 186 -6.59 -18.06 -11.44
C THR A 186 -6.31 -18.89 -10.18
N GLU A 187 -7.36 -19.39 -9.51
CA GLU A 187 -7.17 -20.43 -8.48
C GLU A 187 -6.62 -21.71 -9.13
N PRO A 188 -5.76 -22.50 -8.47
CA PRO A 188 -5.62 -23.89 -8.86
C PRO A 188 -7.00 -24.52 -8.74
N GLU A 189 -7.51 -25.10 -9.82
CA GLU A 189 -8.72 -25.92 -9.80
C GLU A 189 -8.60 -26.92 -8.65
N THR A 190 -9.34 -26.71 -7.57
CA THR A 190 -9.53 -27.74 -6.56
C THR A 190 -10.35 -28.83 -7.21
N LYS A 191 -9.68 -29.93 -7.58
CA LYS A 191 -10.30 -31.23 -7.81
C LYS A 191 -11.07 -31.69 -6.58
#